data_AF-K4GTS7-F1
#
_entry.id   AF-K4GTS7-F1
#
_cell.length_a   1.000
_cell.length_b   1.000
_cell.length_c   1.000
_cell.angle_alpha   90.00
_cell.angle_beta   90.00
_cell.angle_gamma   90.00
#
_symmetry.space_group_name_H-M   'P 1'
#
loop_
_entity.id
_entity.type
_entity.pdbx_description
1 polymer ?
#
loop_
_entity_poly.entity_id
_entity_poly.type
_entity_poly.pdbx_seq_one_letter_code
_entity_poly.pdbx_strand_id
1 'polypeptide(L)'
;ASAENIPDLLDDCSSSLDDDSGAYLTRDSKRINLIGKPPNILIYVGSDHDQVKFEEIKSVVMECVDVDAYAIYQLLEKQVLTVPWIDNALLLIIAAPEPISDAFSKQFQIFMSKGGKILGLAAAFIFGGIRIKSKNELMNTVQAFVFSKSKNNEVKLNVLASGKVFEREITEDLGPVKPLGYLDNTDKDMMIVHL
;
A
#
# COMPACT_ATOMS: atom_id res chain seq x y z
N ALA A 1 -19.27 45.14 44.39
CA ALA A 1 -19.73 45.13 42.99
C ALA A 1 -18.91 44.04 42.29
N SER A 2 -19.43 42.82 42.15
CA SER A 2 -20.41 42.41 41.11
C SER A 2 -19.74 42.46 39.72
N ALA A 3 -19.79 41.45 38.86
CA ALA A 3 -20.45 40.15 38.86
C ALA A 3 -19.80 39.31 37.74
N GLU A 4 -19.76 37.99 37.89
CA GLU A 4 -20.43 37.02 36.99
C GLU A 4 -19.67 36.70 35.67
N ASN A 5 -19.15 35.47 35.55
CA ASN A 5 -19.86 34.28 35.07
C ASN A 5 -19.81 34.22 33.53
N ILE A 6 -18.78 33.54 33.00
CA ILE A 6 -18.79 33.08 31.61
C ILE A 6 -18.98 31.55 31.67
N PRO A 7 -19.93 30.98 30.91
CA PRO A 7 -20.42 29.63 31.16
C PRO A 7 -19.45 28.56 30.67
N ASP A 8 -19.31 27.47 31.44
CA ASP A 8 -18.88 26.18 30.94
C ASP A 8 -19.93 25.67 29.94
N LEU A 9 -19.52 25.48 28.68
CA LEU A 9 -20.33 24.77 27.70
C LEU A 9 -19.74 23.37 27.49
N LEU A 10 -20.42 22.40 28.11
CA LEU A 10 -20.40 21.00 27.68
C LEU A 10 -21.26 20.90 26.43
N ASP A 11 -20.64 20.61 25.28
CA ASP A 11 -21.37 20.30 24.06
C ASP A 11 -21.70 18.79 24.04
N ASP A 12 -22.83 18.46 24.69
CA ASP A 12 -23.52 17.20 24.51
C ASP A 12 -24.20 17.20 23.13
N CYS A 13 -23.52 16.65 22.13
CA CYS A 13 -24.17 16.19 20.90
C CYS A 13 -24.22 14.67 20.88
N SER A 14 -25.13 14.11 21.67
CA SER A 14 -25.68 12.78 21.43
C SER A 14 -26.54 12.82 20.17
N SER A 15 -26.02 12.32 19.06
CA SER A 15 -26.84 11.88 17.93
C SER A 15 -26.70 10.37 17.80
N SER A 16 -27.66 9.64 18.37
CA SER A 16 -27.94 8.27 17.93
C SER A 16 -28.70 8.36 16.61
N LEU A 17 -28.09 7.91 15.52
CA LEU A 17 -28.82 7.41 14.36
C LEU A 17 -28.05 6.21 13.79
N ASP A 18 -28.81 5.14 13.60
CA ASP A 18 -28.39 3.83 13.18
C ASP A 18 -27.84 3.78 11.74
N ASP A 19 -26.88 2.86 11.58
CA ASP A 19 -26.62 2.01 10.40
C ASP A 19 -26.64 2.64 9.00
N ASP A 20 -25.45 2.98 8.48
CA ASP A 20 -25.10 2.65 7.10
C ASP A 20 -23.61 2.30 6.97
N SER A 21 -23.37 1.21 6.27
CA SER A 21 -22.10 0.50 6.11
C SER A 21 -21.07 1.33 5.33
N GLY A 22 -20.28 2.14 6.04
CA GLY A 22 -19.14 2.89 5.48
C GLY A 22 -17.87 2.91 6.35
N ALA A 23 -17.84 2.14 7.44
CA ALA A 23 -16.78 2.20 8.45
C ALA A 23 -15.56 1.32 8.13
N TYR A 24 -14.71 1.75 7.19
CA TYR A 24 -13.34 1.19 7.05
C TYR A 24 -12.21 2.23 7.03
N LEU A 25 -12.50 3.54 7.09
CA LEU A 25 -11.45 4.57 7.08
C LEU A 25 -11.37 5.41 8.38
N THR A 26 -12.20 5.13 9.37
CA THR A 26 -12.28 5.89 10.64
C THR A 26 -11.94 5.04 11.86
N ARG A 27 -11.07 4.04 11.72
CA ARG A 27 -10.39 3.42 12.87
C ARG A 27 -9.02 4.05 13.03
N ASP A 28 -8.90 4.90 14.05
CA ASP A 28 -7.66 5.28 14.70
C ASP A 28 -6.54 5.72 13.76
N SER A 29 -6.75 6.87 13.10
CA SER A 29 -5.65 7.82 12.95
C SER A 29 -5.30 8.34 14.36
N LYS A 30 -4.80 7.44 15.21
CA LYS A 30 -4.09 7.79 16.44
C LYS A 30 -3.03 8.76 15.96
N ARG A 31 -3.22 10.05 16.22
CA ARG A 31 -2.24 11.09 15.90
C ARG A 31 -0.94 10.58 16.49
N ILE A 32 -0.09 10.00 15.64
CA ILE A 32 1.26 9.61 16.00
C ILE A 32 1.84 10.93 16.45
N ASN A 33 2.17 11.06 17.73
CA ASN A 33 2.53 12.33 18.36
C ASN A 33 3.47 13.13 17.46
N LEU A 34 2.95 14.12 16.72
CA LEU A 34 3.71 14.98 15.79
C LEU A 34 4.53 16.04 16.55
N ILE A 35 4.70 15.89 17.87
CA ILE A 35 5.62 16.68 18.69
C ILE A 35 7.01 16.02 18.61
N GLY A 36 7.52 15.83 17.38
CA GLY A 36 8.75 15.07 17.10
C GLY A 36 9.17 15.13 15.63
N LYS A 37 10.30 14.49 15.29
CA LYS A 37 10.83 14.40 13.92
C LYS A 37 9.75 13.80 12.98
N PRO A 38 9.53 14.37 11.78
CA PRO A 38 8.55 13.83 10.83
C PRO A 38 8.89 12.38 10.47
N PRO A 39 7.89 11.48 10.38
CA PRO A 39 8.11 10.09 9.99
C PRO A 39 8.69 9.98 8.57
N ASN A 40 9.61 9.03 8.36
CA ASN A 40 10.27 8.88 7.07
C ASN A 40 9.42 8.01 6.11
N ILE A 41 9.39 8.39 4.83
CA ILE A 41 8.99 7.55 3.72
C ILE A 41 10.25 7.14 2.97
N LEU A 42 10.42 5.85 2.72
CA LEU A 42 11.58 5.32 2.00
C LEU A 42 11.17 4.84 0.61
N ILE A 43 12.02 5.07 -0.38
CA ILE A 43 11.83 4.58 -1.75
C ILE A 43 13.01 3.68 -2.12
N TYR A 44 12.73 2.41 -2.40
CA TYR A 44 13.68 1.43 -2.90
C TYR A 44 13.43 1.19 -4.39
N VAL A 45 14.42 1.49 -5.24
CA VAL A 45 14.31 1.38 -6.70
C VAL A 45 15.06 0.18 -7.29
N GLY A 46 15.63 -0.69 -6.44
CA GLY A 46 16.52 -1.76 -6.89
C GLY A 46 17.95 -1.24 -6.96
N SER A 47 18.47 -1.00 -8.16
CA SER A 47 19.84 -0.52 -8.36
C SER A 47 20.08 0.86 -7.74
N ASP A 48 21.17 0.98 -6.98
CA ASP A 48 21.65 2.25 -6.40
C ASP A 48 21.91 3.36 -7.43
N HIS A 49 22.00 3.03 -8.72
CA HIS A 49 22.29 3.98 -9.80
C HIS A 49 21.06 4.60 -10.47
N ASP A 50 19.85 4.15 -10.13
CA ASP A 50 18.61 4.63 -10.77
C ASP A 50 18.05 5.90 -10.10
N GLN A 51 18.88 6.96 -10.05
CA GLN A 51 18.53 8.24 -9.43
C GLN A 51 17.36 8.92 -10.16
N VAL A 52 17.28 8.77 -11.48
CA VAL A 52 16.22 9.37 -12.31
C VAL A 52 14.86 8.84 -11.86
N LYS A 53 14.71 7.52 -11.78
CA LYS A 53 13.47 6.88 -11.32
C LYS A 53 13.12 7.24 -9.88
N PHE A 54 14.12 7.37 -9.01
CA PHE A 54 13.90 7.83 -7.63
C PHE A 54 13.26 9.23 -7.61
N GLU A 55 13.82 10.20 -8.33
CA GLU A 55 13.27 11.57 -8.33
C GLU A 55 11.89 11.63 -8.99
N GLU A 56 11.62 10.84 -10.03
CA GLU A 56 10.29 10.74 -10.64
C GLU A 56 9.24 10.23 -9.65
N ILE A 57 9.52 9.12 -8.97
CA ILE A 57 8.61 8.56 -7.96
C ILE A 57 8.44 9.52 -6.80
N LYS A 58 9.53 10.12 -6.32
CA LYS A 58 9.49 11.11 -5.24
C LYS A 58 8.62 12.30 -5.61
N SER A 59 8.69 12.81 -6.84
CA SER A 59 7.81 13.90 -7.31
C SER A 59 6.34 13.52 -7.18
N VAL A 60 5.96 12.34 -7.66
CA VAL A 60 4.57 11.85 -7.57
C VAL A 60 4.14 11.67 -6.12
N VAL A 61 5.02 11.16 -5.26
CA VAL A 61 4.71 10.97 -3.82
C VAL A 61 4.51 12.32 -3.13
N MET A 62 5.34 13.33 -3.43
CA MET A 62 5.20 14.69 -2.89
C MET A 62 3.87 15.36 -3.28
N GLU A 63 3.28 14.99 -4.41
CA GLU A 63 1.94 15.46 -4.82
C GLU A 63 0.82 14.77 -4.02
N CYS A 64 1.08 13.63 -3.40
CA CYS A 64 0.10 12.81 -2.69
C CYS A 64 0.15 12.96 -1.16
N VAL A 65 1.21 13.55 -0.61
CA VAL A 65 1.42 13.67 0.85
C VAL A 65 1.72 15.11 1.24
N ASP A 66 1.44 15.44 2.50
CA ASP A 66 1.86 16.70 3.09
C ASP A 66 3.39 16.73 3.22
N VAL A 67 4.05 17.54 2.38
CA VAL A 67 5.51 17.65 2.30
C VAL A 67 6.15 18.15 3.58
N ASP A 68 5.39 18.85 4.43
CA ASP A 68 5.88 19.35 5.72
C ASP A 68 5.76 18.27 6.82
N ALA A 69 4.95 17.23 6.60
CA ALA A 69 4.71 16.16 7.56
C ALA A 69 5.63 14.94 7.39
N TYR A 70 6.30 14.78 6.24
CA TYR A 70 7.09 13.59 5.92
C TYR A 70 8.46 13.91 5.31
N ALA A 71 9.47 13.16 5.71
CA ALA A 71 10.78 13.18 5.05
C ALA A 71 10.90 12.00 4.08
N ILE A 72 11.17 12.26 2.80
CA ILE A 72 11.26 11.23 1.74
C ILE A 72 12.72 10.98 1.39
N TYR A 73 13.18 9.73 1.54
CA TYR A 73 14.56 9.32 1.25
C TYR A 73 14.63 8.09 0.35
N GLN A 74 15.72 7.97 -0.40
CA GLN A 74 16.04 6.74 -1.09
C GLN A 74 16.61 5.73 -0.09
N LEU A 75 16.17 4.47 -0.18
CA LEU A 75 16.78 3.34 0.50
C LEU A 75 17.69 2.62 -0.51
N LEU A 76 19.00 2.72 -0.29
CA LEU A 76 20.01 2.07 -1.12
C LEU A 76 20.18 0.59 -0.73
N GLU A 77 20.57 -0.27 -1.66
CA GLU A 77 20.78 -1.71 -1.43
C GLU A 77 21.72 -1.96 -0.26
N LYS A 78 22.83 -1.21 -0.21
CA LYS A 78 23.82 -1.31 0.88
C LYS A 78 23.26 -0.95 2.27
N GLN A 79 22.15 -0.21 2.32
CA GLN A 79 21.50 0.23 3.55
C GLN A 79 20.44 -0.74 4.06
N VAL A 80 19.88 -1.59 3.18
CA VAL A 80 18.77 -2.50 3.51
C VAL A 80 19.11 -3.38 4.71
N LEU A 81 20.34 -3.90 4.79
CA LEU A 81 20.79 -4.81 5.85
C LEU A 81 21.54 -4.13 7.00
N THR A 82 21.89 -2.85 6.88
CA THR A 82 22.90 -2.22 7.76
C THR A 82 22.35 -1.07 8.60
N VAL A 83 21.30 -0.40 8.14
CA VAL A 83 20.76 0.82 8.78
C VAL A 83 19.52 0.47 9.61
N PRO A 84 19.29 1.10 10.78
CA PRO A 84 18.06 0.92 11.56
C PRO A 84 16.86 1.68 10.95
N TRP A 85 16.71 1.59 9.62
CA TRP A 85 15.65 2.28 8.89
C TRP A 85 14.27 1.72 9.23
N ILE A 86 14.20 0.42 9.56
CA ILE A 86 12.99 -0.31 9.93
C ILE A 86 12.22 0.37 11.06
N ASP A 87 12.94 0.90 12.06
CA ASP A 87 12.33 1.52 13.23
C ASP A 87 12.00 3.01 13.01
N ASN A 88 12.46 3.59 11.89
CA ASN A 88 12.38 5.02 11.62
C ASN A 88 11.53 5.36 10.39
N ALA A 89 11.05 4.37 9.66
CA ALA A 89 10.20 4.55 8.49
C ALA A 89 8.74 4.22 8.81
N LEU A 90 7.81 4.95 8.21
CA LEU A 90 6.38 4.65 8.26
C LEU A 90 5.94 3.83 7.04
N LEU A 91 6.51 4.16 5.87
CA LEU A 91 6.16 3.60 4.59
C LEU A 91 7.44 3.28 3.81
N LEU A 92 7.48 2.10 3.21
CA LEU A 92 8.47 1.71 2.21
C LEU A 92 7.78 1.55 0.86
N ILE A 93 8.19 2.34 -0.11
CA ILE A 93 7.79 2.21 -1.51
C ILE A 93 8.84 1.37 -2.23
N ILE A 94 8.42 0.28 -2.84
CA ILE A 94 9.27 -0.61 -3.62
C ILE A 94 8.91 -0.41 -5.10
N ALA A 95 9.87 0.03 -5.90
CA ALA A 95 9.71 0.24 -7.33
C ALA A 95 10.82 -0.44 -8.13
N ALA A 96 11.07 -1.72 -7.81
CA ALA A 96 12.07 -2.56 -8.45
C ALA A 96 11.37 -3.66 -9.28
N PRO A 97 11.44 -3.61 -10.63
CA PRO A 97 10.90 -4.67 -11.48
C PRO A 97 11.74 -5.96 -11.44
N GLU A 98 12.96 -5.88 -10.94
CA GLU A 98 13.85 -7.03 -10.73
C GLU A 98 13.48 -7.80 -9.45
N PRO A 99 13.72 -9.13 -9.42
CA PRO A 99 13.54 -9.92 -8.22
C PRO A 99 14.37 -9.39 -7.04
N ILE A 100 13.76 -9.34 -5.86
CA ILE A 100 14.41 -8.93 -4.63
C ILE A 100 15.04 -10.14 -3.95
N SER A 101 16.28 -10.00 -3.48
CA SER A 101 16.99 -11.08 -2.79
C SER A 101 16.25 -11.54 -1.52
N ASP A 102 16.39 -12.82 -1.16
CA ASP A 102 15.78 -13.37 0.06
C ASP A 102 16.17 -12.61 1.33
N ALA A 103 17.40 -12.09 1.39
CA ALA A 103 17.88 -11.30 2.52
C ALA A 103 17.12 -9.97 2.65
N PHE A 104 16.87 -9.28 1.53
CA PHE A 104 16.14 -8.02 1.52
C PHE A 104 14.65 -8.26 1.78
N SER A 105 14.07 -9.29 1.16
CA SER A 105 12.69 -9.71 1.39
C SER A 105 12.42 -9.99 2.88
N LYS A 106 13.35 -10.65 3.58
CA LYS A 106 13.26 -10.85 5.04
C LYS A 106 13.25 -9.54 5.83
N GLN A 107 14.09 -8.56 5.47
CA GLN A 107 14.06 -7.25 6.13
C GLN A 107 12.74 -6.51 5.88
N PHE A 108 12.21 -6.55 4.66
CA PHE A 108 10.93 -5.95 4.32
C PHE A 108 9.76 -6.62 5.09
N GLN A 109 9.81 -7.93 5.29
CA GLN A 109 8.86 -8.65 6.14
C GLN A 109 8.98 -8.27 7.62
N ILE A 110 10.20 -8.10 8.15
CA ILE A 110 10.42 -7.61 9.53
C ILE A 110 9.84 -6.20 9.69
N PHE A 111 10.01 -5.35 8.69
CA PHE A 111 9.41 -4.01 8.70
C PHE A 111 7.87 -4.07 8.77
N MET A 112 7.23 -4.91 7.96
CA MET A 112 5.78 -5.11 8.02
C MET A 112 5.32 -5.70 9.37
N SER A 113 6.05 -6.66 9.93
CA SER A 113 5.66 -7.29 11.21
C SER A 113 5.75 -6.34 12.41
N LYS A 114 6.56 -5.29 12.30
CA LYS A 114 6.62 -4.18 13.26
C LYS A 114 5.54 -3.09 13.05
N GLY A 115 4.65 -3.27 12.07
CA GLY A 115 3.58 -2.33 11.75
C GLY A 115 3.92 -1.31 10.65
N GLY A 116 5.08 -1.46 10.01
CA GLY A 116 5.43 -0.70 8.80
C GLY A 116 4.52 -1.06 7.62
N LYS A 117 4.38 -0.13 6.67
CA LYS A 117 3.54 -0.31 5.47
C LYS A 117 4.41 -0.41 4.23
N ILE A 118 4.05 -1.28 3.29
CA ILE A 118 4.75 -1.40 2.01
C ILE A 118 3.80 -1.08 0.86
N LEU A 119 4.26 -0.27 -0.09
CA LEU A 119 3.60 -0.02 -1.37
C LEU A 119 4.51 -0.48 -2.52
N GLY A 120 4.07 -1.47 -3.29
CA GLY A 120 4.77 -1.90 -4.49
C GLY A 120 4.26 -1.17 -5.73
N LEU A 121 5.16 -0.53 -6.49
CA LEU A 121 4.87 0.16 -7.77
C LEU A 121 5.63 -0.52 -8.89
N ALA A 122 4.92 -1.22 -9.79
CA ALA A 122 5.55 -2.04 -10.85
C ALA A 122 6.67 -2.95 -10.30
N ALA A 123 6.50 -3.45 -9.08
CA ALA A 123 7.50 -4.20 -8.36
C ALA A 123 7.35 -5.70 -8.59
N ALA A 124 8.48 -6.43 -8.62
CA ALA A 124 8.49 -7.89 -8.55
C ALA A 124 8.37 -8.42 -7.11
N PHE A 125 8.29 -7.54 -6.10
CA PHE A 125 8.08 -7.93 -4.72
C PHE A 125 6.73 -8.62 -4.55
N ILE A 126 6.74 -9.80 -3.91
CA ILE A 126 5.56 -10.60 -3.64
C ILE A 126 5.52 -11.03 -2.18
N PHE A 127 4.31 -11.19 -1.63
CA PHE A 127 4.09 -11.63 -0.25
C PHE A 127 2.85 -12.51 -0.15
N GLY A 128 2.74 -13.28 0.95
CA GLY A 128 1.54 -14.06 1.28
C GLY A 128 1.21 -15.19 0.32
N GLY A 129 2.23 -15.83 -0.28
CA GLY A 129 2.02 -16.99 -1.16
C GLY A 129 1.33 -16.66 -2.48
N ILE A 130 1.44 -15.41 -2.93
CA ILE A 130 1.05 -14.98 -4.26
C ILE A 130 2.30 -14.79 -5.10
N ARG A 131 2.23 -15.17 -6.37
CA ARG A 131 3.25 -14.89 -7.38
C ARG A 131 2.66 -14.09 -8.53
N ILE A 132 3.52 -13.43 -9.28
CA ILE A 132 3.14 -12.73 -10.51
C ILE A 132 3.50 -13.64 -11.68
N LYS A 133 2.49 -14.01 -12.48
CA LYS A 133 2.64 -14.81 -13.69
C LYS A 133 2.58 -13.92 -14.93
N SER A 134 3.38 -14.28 -15.93
CA SER A 134 3.35 -13.60 -17.24
C SER A 134 2.43 -14.34 -18.20
N LYS A 135 1.53 -13.60 -18.83
CA LYS A 135 0.61 -14.02 -19.89
C LYS A 135 0.79 -13.07 -21.07
N ASN A 136 1.76 -13.40 -21.93
CA ASN A 136 2.18 -12.54 -23.04
C ASN A 136 1.05 -12.31 -24.05
N GLU A 137 0.10 -13.23 -24.15
CA GLU A 137 -1.10 -13.14 -24.96
C GLU A 137 -2.05 -12.00 -24.53
N LEU A 138 -1.96 -11.55 -23.28
CA LEU A 138 -2.74 -10.42 -22.76
C LEU A 138 -1.99 -9.09 -22.89
N MET A 139 -0.71 -9.09 -23.24
CA MET A 139 0.10 -7.89 -23.23
C MET A 139 -0.36 -6.90 -24.31
N ASN A 140 -0.59 -5.65 -23.92
CA ASN A 140 -1.08 -4.58 -24.80
C ASN A 140 -2.46 -4.84 -25.42
N THR A 141 -3.25 -5.75 -24.85
CA THR A 141 -4.65 -5.93 -25.26
C THR A 141 -5.58 -5.16 -24.31
N VAL A 142 -6.71 -4.69 -24.85
CA VAL A 142 -7.76 -4.08 -24.02
C VAL A 142 -8.59 -5.20 -23.41
N GLN A 143 -8.47 -5.39 -22.10
CA GLN A 143 -9.20 -6.40 -21.35
C GLN A 143 -10.28 -5.74 -20.50
N ALA A 144 -11.43 -6.39 -20.43
CA ALA A 144 -12.43 -6.02 -19.45
C ALA A 144 -11.99 -6.52 -18.06
N PHE A 145 -11.88 -5.60 -17.11
CA PHE A 145 -11.55 -5.85 -15.71
C PHE A 145 -12.79 -5.63 -14.84
N VAL A 146 -13.08 -6.60 -13.97
CA VAL A 146 -14.25 -6.60 -13.08
C VAL A 146 -13.76 -6.66 -11.64
N PHE A 147 -14.28 -5.78 -10.79
CA PHE A 147 -14.04 -5.81 -9.35
C PHE A 147 -15.29 -5.39 -8.59
N SER A 148 -15.41 -5.86 -7.34
CA SER A 148 -16.56 -5.58 -6.48
C SER A 148 -16.17 -4.75 -5.28
N LYS A 149 -16.86 -3.62 -5.05
CA LYS A 149 -16.69 -2.82 -3.82
C LYS A 149 -17.48 -3.39 -2.65
N SER A 150 -18.63 -4.02 -2.93
CA SER A 150 -19.50 -4.71 -1.96
C SER A 150 -20.19 -5.90 -2.66
N LYS A 151 -20.92 -6.73 -1.90
CA LYS A 151 -21.51 -8.00 -2.40
C LYS A 151 -22.33 -7.89 -3.68
N ASN A 152 -22.90 -6.71 -3.98
CA ASN A 152 -23.84 -6.54 -5.11
C ASN A 152 -23.47 -5.37 -6.06
N ASN A 153 -22.24 -4.83 -5.98
CA ASN A 153 -21.84 -3.72 -6.84
C ASN A 153 -20.54 -4.04 -7.58
N GLU A 154 -20.70 -4.77 -8.69
CA GLU A 154 -19.63 -5.03 -9.65
C GLU A 154 -19.41 -3.80 -10.52
N VAL A 155 -18.16 -3.37 -10.60
CA VAL A 155 -17.70 -2.34 -11.52
C VAL A 155 -16.89 -3.03 -12.60
N LYS A 156 -17.24 -2.74 -13.86
CA LYS A 156 -16.54 -3.22 -15.05
C LYS A 156 -15.88 -2.05 -15.76
N LEU A 157 -14.59 -2.17 -16.04
CA LEU A 157 -13.82 -1.16 -16.77
C LEU A 157 -12.90 -1.83 -17.79
N ASN A 158 -12.56 -1.11 -18.85
CA ASN A 158 -11.63 -1.59 -19.86
C ASN A 158 -10.22 -1.06 -19.55
N VAL A 159 -9.24 -1.96 -19.46
CA VAL A 159 -7.83 -1.63 -19.17
C VAL A 159 -6.92 -2.15 -20.26
N LEU A 160 -5.81 -1.45 -20.49
CA LEU A 160 -4.70 -1.98 -21.25
C LEU A 160 -3.91 -2.94 -20.36
N ALA A 161 -3.89 -4.23 -20.68
CA ALA A 161 -3.27 -5.24 -19.85
C ALA A 161 -1.73 -5.27 -20.01
N SER A 162 -1.03 -5.37 -18.89
CA SER A 162 0.44 -5.47 -18.82
C SER A 162 0.96 -6.88 -19.16
N GLY A 163 0.07 -7.86 -19.34
CA GLY A 163 0.43 -9.27 -19.43
C GLY A 163 0.90 -9.87 -18.10
N LYS A 164 0.66 -9.21 -16.96
CA LYS A 164 0.97 -9.74 -15.62
C LYS A 164 -0.31 -9.97 -14.83
N VAL A 165 -0.43 -11.14 -14.21
CA VAL A 165 -1.58 -11.55 -13.39
C VAL A 165 -1.11 -12.16 -12.07
N PHE A 166 -1.92 -12.08 -11.03
CA PHE A 166 -1.63 -12.76 -9.77
C PHE A 166 -2.03 -14.24 -9.85
N GLU A 167 -1.20 -15.11 -9.29
CA GLU A 167 -1.45 -16.54 -9.17
C GLU A 167 -1.14 -16.97 -7.73
N ARG A 168 -2.00 -17.80 -7.15
CA ARG A 168 -1.77 -18.38 -5.82
C ARG A 168 -0.73 -19.50 -5.95
N GLU A 169 0.25 -19.49 -5.07
CA GLU A 169 1.19 -20.59 -4.92
C GLU A 169 0.48 -21.79 -4.27
N ILE A 170 0.63 -22.98 -4.87
CA ILE A 170 0.00 -24.20 -4.37
C ILE A 170 0.90 -24.78 -3.27
N THR A 171 0.79 -24.26 -2.05
CA THR A 171 1.41 -24.83 -0.85
C THR A 171 0.38 -24.92 0.27
N GLU A 172 0.43 -26.02 1.02
CA GLU A 172 -0.65 -26.50 1.90
C GLU A 172 -0.91 -25.62 3.14
N ASP A 173 -0.02 -24.67 3.45
CA ASP A 173 -0.05 -23.85 4.69
C ASP A 173 -0.33 -22.35 4.47
N LEU A 174 -0.82 -21.94 3.29
CA LEU A 174 -1.03 -20.52 3.00
C LEU A 174 -2.39 -20.00 3.49
N GLY A 175 -2.37 -18.79 4.05
CA GLY A 175 -3.57 -18.06 4.48
C GLY A 175 -4.58 -17.81 3.35
N PRO A 176 -5.83 -17.43 3.69
CA PRO A 176 -6.89 -17.30 2.71
C PRO A 176 -6.69 -16.09 1.79
N VAL A 177 -6.22 -16.33 0.56
CA VAL A 177 -6.20 -15.30 -0.48
C VAL A 177 -7.61 -15.09 -1.04
N LYS A 178 -8.16 -13.88 -0.87
CA LYS A 178 -9.46 -13.50 -1.44
C LYS A 178 -9.27 -12.67 -2.72
N PRO A 179 -9.68 -13.16 -3.91
CA PRO A 179 -9.71 -12.33 -5.10
C PRO A 179 -10.80 -11.25 -4.95
N LEU A 180 -10.43 -9.99 -5.18
CA LEU A 180 -11.34 -8.84 -5.17
C LEU A 180 -11.66 -8.32 -6.57
N GLY A 181 -10.82 -8.68 -7.56
CA GLY A 181 -11.03 -8.32 -8.95
C GLY A 181 -10.28 -9.23 -9.91
N TYR A 182 -10.83 -9.41 -11.10
CA TYR A 182 -10.35 -10.31 -12.13
C TYR A 182 -10.55 -9.76 -13.55
N LEU A 183 -9.83 -10.30 -14.52
CA LEU A 183 -10.11 -10.07 -15.94
C LEU A 183 -11.30 -10.93 -16.39
N ASP A 184 -12.22 -10.34 -17.15
CA ASP A 184 -13.39 -11.01 -17.71
C ASP A 184 -13.01 -11.86 -18.94
N ASN A 185 -12.07 -12.78 -18.74
CA ASN A 185 -11.66 -13.80 -19.69
C ASN A 185 -12.07 -15.19 -19.20
N THR A 186 -11.80 -16.22 -20.00
CA THR A 186 -12.15 -17.61 -19.68
C THR A 186 -11.54 -18.08 -18.34
N ASP A 187 -10.32 -17.64 -18.05
CA ASP A 187 -9.56 -18.08 -16.88
C ASP A 187 -9.89 -17.29 -15.60
N LYS A 188 -10.62 -16.17 -15.71
CA LYS A 188 -10.89 -15.22 -14.62
C LYS A 188 -9.62 -14.80 -13.87
N ASP A 189 -8.61 -14.38 -14.63
CA ASP A 189 -7.28 -14.04 -14.11
C ASP A 189 -7.34 -13.00 -12.98
N MET A 190 -6.69 -13.28 -11.84
CA MET A 190 -6.71 -12.42 -10.66
C MET A 190 -5.87 -11.15 -10.86
N MET A 191 -6.47 -9.99 -10.59
CA MET A 191 -5.81 -8.68 -10.72
C MET A 191 -5.80 -7.88 -9.41
N ILE A 192 -6.76 -8.12 -8.52
CA ILE A 192 -6.76 -7.57 -7.17
C ILE A 192 -6.94 -8.72 -6.19
N VAL A 193 -6.04 -8.83 -5.22
CA VAL A 193 -6.07 -9.85 -4.18
C VAL A 193 -5.99 -9.19 -2.80
N HIS A 194 -6.64 -9.82 -1.84
CA HIS A 194 -6.54 -9.49 -0.42
C HIS A 194 -6.01 -10.72 0.31
N LEU A 195 -5.02 -10.51 1.18
CA LEU A 195 -4.27 -11.53 1.92
C LEU A 195 -4.60 -11.45 3.41
#